data_AF-A0A8J7KIN5-F1
#
_entry.id   AF-A0A8J7KIN5-F1
#
_cell.length_a   1.000
_cell.length_b   1.000
_cell.length_c   1.000
_cell.angle_alpha   90.00
_cell.angle_beta   90.00
_cell.angle_gamma   90.00
#
_symmetry.space_group_name_H-M   'P 1'
#
loop_
_entity.id
_entity.type
_entity.pdbx_description
1 polymer ?
#
loop_
_entity_poly.entity_id
_entity_poly.type
_entity_poly.pdbx_seq_one_letter_code
_entity_poly.pdbx_strand_id
1 'polypeptide(L)'
;MTNTIAARFSSTPKSTKLSLSGLAVGVVGLIVQWIADPDKFGGFPPGILFIAGCAALVVVASGRWWAPVFSALISLWIVLGGLAAGKMMPNFRSGDVGTVAGTAVMSLGLAFAAVTAVVAMVAGRRDAAAR
;
A
#
# COMPACT_ATOMS: atom_id res chain seq x y z
N MET A 1 -16.28 -15.46 -20.17
CA MET A 1 -14.84 -15.14 -20.19
C MET A 1 -14.43 -14.69 -18.80
N THR A 2 -13.73 -15.53 -18.04
CA THR A 2 -13.18 -15.14 -16.74
C THR A 2 -12.03 -14.17 -17.00
N ASN A 3 -12.18 -12.92 -16.54
CA ASN A 3 -11.19 -11.87 -16.69
C ASN A 3 -9.83 -12.36 -16.13
N THR A 4 -8.78 -12.41 -16.95
CA THR A 4 -7.46 -12.98 -16.59
C THR A 4 -6.89 -12.39 -15.30
N ILE A 5 -7.18 -11.11 -15.04
CA ILE A 5 -6.77 -10.43 -13.80
C ILE A 5 -7.49 -11.00 -12.58
N ALA A 6 -8.80 -11.25 -12.68
CA ALA A 6 -9.60 -11.83 -11.59
C ALA A 6 -9.15 -13.28 -11.26
N ALA A 7 -8.76 -14.04 -12.28
CA ALA A 7 -8.18 -15.38 -12.10
C ALA A 7 -6.84 -15.31 -11.35
N ARG A 8 -5.94 -14.39 -11.74
CA ARG A 8 -4.64 -14.20 -11.07
C ARG A 8 -4.78 -13.73 -9.64
N PHE A 9 -5.72 -12.82 -9.36
CA PHE A 9 -5.98 -12.38 -7.99
C PHE A 9 -6.51 -13.54 -7.14
N SER A 10 -7.43 -14.34 -7.67
CA SER A 10 -8.00 -15.49 -6.94
C SER A 10 -6.95 -16.54 -6.57
N SER A 11 -5.99 -16.81 -7.45
CA SER A 11 -4.91 -17.80 -7.21
C SER A 11 -3.77 -17.29 -6.33
N THR A 12 -3.80 -16.02 -5.94
CA THR A 12 -2.71 -15.39 -5.17
C THR A 12 -2.69 -15.90 -3.71
N PRO A 13 -1.50 -16.11 -3.10
CA PRO A 13 -1.39 -16.50 -1.69
C PRO A 13 -2.11 -15.53 -0.75
N LYS A 14 -2.67 -16.04 0.35
CA LYS A 14 -3.42 -15.23 1.34
C LYS A 14 -2.64 -14.01 1.82
N SER A 15 -1.34 -14.19 2.12
CA SER A 15 -0.46 -13.11 2.57
C SER A 15 -0.27 -11.99 1.53
N THR A 16 -0.23 -12.32 0.24
CA THR A 16 -0.16 -11.31 -0.84
C THR A 16 -1.49 -10.60 -1.04
N LYS A 17 -2.63 -11.29 -0.82
CA LYS A 17 -3.95 -10.61 -0.78
C LYS A 17 -4.04 -9.64 0.41
N LEU A 18 -3.46 -10.01 1.56
CA LEU A 18 -3.39 -9.14 2.73
C LEU A 18 -2.55 -7.89 2.44
N SER A 19 -1.41 -8.01 1.76
CA SER A 19 -0.60 -6.82 1.42
C SER A 19 -1.33 -5.88 0.47
N LEU A 20 -2.05 -6.42 -0.53
CA LEU A 20 -2.94 -5.64 -1.40
C LEU A 20 -4.07 -4.95 -0.63
N SER A 21 -4.67 -5.62 0.37
CA SER A 21 -5.67 -4.97 1.22
C SER A 21 -5.07 -3.84 2.06
N GLY A 22 -3.85 -3.99 2.58
CA GLY A 22 -3.15 -2.92 3.28
C GLY A 22 -2.89 -1.71 2.38
N LEU A 23 -2.49 -1.93 1.12
CA LEU A 23 -2.35 -0.85 0.14
C LEU A 23 -3.68 -0.14 -0.12
N ALA A 24 -4.78 -0.88 -0.23
CA ALA A 24 -6.11 -0.30 -0.39
C ALA A 24 -6.52 0.57 0.82
N VAL A 25 -6.25 0.11 2.05
CA VAL A 25 -6.45 0.91 3.26
C VAL A 25 -5.56 2.16 3.25
N GLY A 26 -4.32 2.03 2.80
CA GLY A 26 -3.40 3.15 2.58
C GLY A 26 -3.98 4.22 1.65
N VAL A 27 -4.58 3.80 0.53
CA VAL A 27 -5.27 4.68 -0.43
C VAL A 27 -6.48 5.35 0.20
N VAL A 28 -7.30 4.62 0.97
CA VAL A 28 -8.44 5.20 1.67
C VAL A 28 -7.98 6.31 2.62
N GLY A 29 -6.91 6.10 3.38
CA GLY A 29 -6.34 7.14 4.25
C GLY A 29 -5.86 8.39 3.49
N LEU A 30 -5.28 8.22 2.30
CA LEU A 30 -4.90 9.34 1.42
C LEU A 30 -6.12 10.09 0.89
N ILE A 31 -7.17 9.39 0.50
CA ILE A 31 -8.42 10.00 0.03
C ILE A 31 -9.06 10.81 1.15
N VAL A 32 -9.11 10.28 2.37
CA VAL A 32 -9.64 11.01 3.54
C VAL A 32 -8.84 12.28 3.81
N GLN A 33 -7.50 12.22 3.78
CA GLN A 33 -6.66 13.42 3.92
C GLN A 33 -6.94 14.44 2.82
N TRP A 34 -7.11 13.99 1.58
CA TRP A 34 -7.33 14.87 0.44
C TRP A 34 -8.68 15.55 0.45
N ILE A 35 -9.74 14.84 0.86
CA ILE A 35 -11.07 15.43 1.01
C ILE A 35 -11.07 16.47 2.14
N ALA A 36 -10.30 16.23 3.20
CA ALA A 36 -10.23 17.13 4.35
C ALA A 36 -9.38 18.39 4.08
N ASP A 37 -8.27 18.25 3.35
CA ASP A 37 -7.39 19.36 2.98
C ASP A 37 -6.88 19.17 1.53
N PRO A 38 -7.68 19.58 0.52
CA PRO A 38 -7.33 19.38 -0.88
C PRO A 38 -6.19 20.28 -1.36
N ASP A 39 -6.09 21.49 -0.81
CA ASP A 39 -5.10 22.50 -1.21
C ASP A 39 -3.68 22.06 -0.86
N LYS A 40 -3.51 21.30 0.23
CA LYS A 40 -2.24 20.66 0.61
C LYS A 40 -1.62 19.81 -0.49
N PHE A 41 -2.42 19.23 -1.38
CA PHE A 41 -1.95 18.35 -2.44
C PHE A 41 -1.81 19.06 -3.79
N GLY A 42 -2.34 20.28 -3.94
CA GLY A 42 -2.34 21.01 -5.22
C GLY A 42 -3.09 20.28 -6.34
N GLY A 43 -4.05 19.41 -5.98
CA GLY A 43 -4.76 18.52 -6.91
C GLY A 43 -4.87 17.09 -6.40
N PHE A 44 -4.98 16.13 -7.32
CA PHE A 44 -5.12 14.71 -6.96
C PHE A 44 -3.83 14.16 -6.33
N PRO A 45 -3.90 13.46 -5.17
CA PRO A 45 -2.70 12.99 -4.48
C PRO A 45 -1.90 11.99 -5.35
N PRO A 46 -0.65 12.31 -5.72
CA PRO A 46 0.14 11.44 -6.59
C PRO A 46 0.43 10.08 -5.93
N GLY A 47 0.49 10.03 -4.59
CA GLY A 47 0.68 8.80 -3.83
C GLY A 47 -0.37 7.72 -4.13
N ILE A 48 -1.61 8.11 -4.44
CA ILE A 48 -2.67 7.15 -4.80
C ILE A 48 -2.32 6.44 -6.13
N LEU A 49 -1.82 7.19 -7.12
CA LEU A 49 -1.41 6.64 -8.41
C LEU A 49 -0.22 5.67 -8.25
N PHE A 50 0.77 6.04 -7.43
CA PHE A 50 1.91 5.17 -7.16
C PHE A 50 1.48 3.87 -6.45
N ILE A 51 0.62 3.96 -5.43
CA ILE A 51 0.11 2.77 -4.74
C ILE A 51 -0.68 1.88 -5.72
N ALA A 52 -1.56 2.46 -6.53
CA ALA A 52 -2.34 1.72 -7.52
C ALA A 52 -1.45 1.03 -8.56
N GLY A 53 -0.44 1.72 -9.07
CA GLY A 53 0.56 1.16 -9.99
C GLY A 53 1.33 -0.02 -9.37
N CYS A 54 1.82 0.14 -8.13
CA CYS A 54 2.50 -0.94 -7.42
C CYS A 54 1.57 -2.12 -7.12
N ALA A 55 0.30 -1.87 -6.74
CA ALA A 55 -0.69 -2.92 -6.56
C ALA A 55 -0.95 -3.70 -7.86
N ALA A 56 -1.05 -3.01 -9.00
CA ALA A 56 -1.17 -3.65 -10.30
C ALA A 56 0.05 -4.52 -10.63
N LEU A 57 1.27 -4.04 -10.33
CA LEU A 57 2.50 -4.83 -10.51
C LEU A 57 2.50 -6.09 -9.65
N VAL A 58 2.04 -6.03 -8.39
CA VAL A 58 1.88 -7.21 -7.52
C VAL A 58 0.92 -8.22 -8.16
N VAL A 59 -0.24 -7.77 -8.66
CA VAL A 59 -1.24 -8.66 -9.28
C VAL A 59 -0.72 -9.28 -10.58
N VAL A 60 -0.07 -8.49 -11.44
CA VAL A 60 0.53 -8.99 -12.69
C VAL A 60 1.65 -9.99 -12.40
N ALA A 61 2.47 -9.74 -11.37
CA ALA A 61 3.57 -10.59 -10.98
C ALA A 61 3.20 -11.75 -10.04
N SER A 62 1.92 -11.92 -9.64
CA SER A 62 1.48 -12.78 -8.53
C SER A 62 1.92 -14.24 -8.57
N GLY A 63 2.31 -14.77 -9.73
CA GLY A 63 2.92 -16.10 -9.88
C GLY A 63 4.38 -16.20 -9.41
N ARG A 64 4.99 -15.09 -8.97
CA ARG A 64 6.39 -15.02 -8.54
C ARG A 64 6.47 -14.71 -7.05
N TRP A 65 7.33 -15.43 -6.33
CA TRP A 65 7.48 -15.29 -4.88
C TRP A 65 7.89 -13.87 -4.45
N TRP A 66 8.58 -13.12 -5.31
CA TRP A 66 9.02 -11.76 -5.05
C TRP A 66 7.97 -10.69 -5.38
N ALA A 67 6.82 -11.04 -5.96
CA ALA A 67 5.80 -10.07 -6.38
C ALA A 67 5.39 -9.06 -5.30
N PRO A 68 5.25 -9.43 -4.01
CA PRO A 68 4.89 -8.48 -2.95
C PRO A 68 5.95 -7.38 -2.69
N VAL A 69 7.15 -7.47 -3.26
CA VAL A 69 8.21 -6.45 -3.08
C VAL A 69 7.73 -5.04 -3.40
N PHE A 70 6.90 -4.89 -4.45
CA PHE A 70 6.37 -3.58 -4.83
C PHE A 70 5.47 -2.98 -3.76
N SER A 71 4.70 -3.81 -3.06
CA SER A 71 3.86 -3.39 -1.92
C SER A 71 4.73 -2.94 -0.74
N ALA A 72 5.78 -3.69 -0.42
CA ALA A 72 6.70 -3.31 0.66
C ALA A 72 7.42 -2.00 0.35
N LEU A 73 7.99 -1.87 -0.87
CA LEU A 73 8.75 -0.70 -1.27
C LEU A 73 7.89 0.56 -1.31
N ILE A 74 6.68 0.52 -1.89
CA ILE A 74 5.84 1.72 -1.94
C ILE A 74 5.35 2.14 -0.56
N SER A 75 5.01 1.18 0.30
CA SER A 75 4.62 1.47 1.68
C SER A 75 5.74 2.14 2.46
N LEU A 76 6.96 1.59 2.38
CA LEU A 76 8.12 2.15 3.05
C LEU A 76 8.49 3.52 2.47
N TRP A 77 8.46 3.68 1.15
CA TRP A 77 8.73 4.95 0.50
C TRP A 77 7.80 6.06 0.97
N ILE A 78 6.48 5.80 1.04
CA ILE A 78 5.51 6.81 1.46
C ILE A 78 5.66 7.14 2.94
N VAL A 79 5.81 6.14 3.80
CA VAL A 79 5.91 6.36 5.25
C VAL A 79 7.24 7.05 5.59
N LEU A 80 8.36 6.51 5.13
CA LEU A 80 9.68 7.05 5.42
C LEU A 80 9.93 8.37 4.68
N GLY A 81 9.48 8.49 3.43
CA GLY A 81 9.56 9.74 2.68
C GLY A 81 8.74 10.85 3.33
N GLY A 82 7.53 10.53 3.81
CA GLY A 82 6.70 11.48 4.57
C GLY A 82 7.32 11.91 5.90
N LEU A 83 8.01 11.00 6.59
CA LEU A 83 8.77 11.31 7.81
C LEU A 83 10.01 12.17 7.50
N ALA A 84 10.82 11.77 6.53
CA ALA A 84 12.05 12.46 6.14
C ALA A 84 11.78 13.86 5.57
N ALA A 85 10.67 14.04 4.85
CA ALA A 85 10.23 15.34 4.36
C ALA A 85 9.58 16.22 5.46
N GLY A 86 9.48 15.73 6.70
CA GLY A 86 8.87 16.45 7.81
C GLY A 86 7.36 16.67 7.65
N LYS A 87 6.68 15.88 6.81
CA LYS A 87 5.26 16.06 6.47
C LYS A 87 4.32 15.26 7.36
N MET A 88 4.79 14.18 7.99
CA MET A 88 3.94 13.33 8.84
C MET A 88 3.51 14.00 10.14
N MET A 89 4.47 14.60 10.88
CA MET A 89 4.17 15.17 12.20
C MET A 89 3.20 16.37 12.14
N PRO A 90 3.30 17.29 11.15
CA PRO A 90 2.30 18.33 10.97
C PRO A 90 0.91 17.78 10.70
N ASN A 91 0.77 16.70 9.94
CA ASN A 91 -0.54 16.10 9.67
C ASN A 91 -1.18 15.50 10.92
N PHE A 92 -0.38 14.85 11.78
CA PHE A 92 -0.85 14.31 13.06
C PHE A 92 -1.19 15.39 14.10
N ARG A 93 -0.63 16.58 13.95
CA ARG A 93 -0.89 17.74 14.82
C ARG A 93 -1.83 18.76 14.18
N SER A 94 -2.42 18.43 13.03
CA SER A 94 -3.37 19.30 12.35
C SER A 94 -4.58 19.55 13.26
N GLY A 95 -5.13 20.76 13.20
CA GLY A 95 -6.43 21.06 13.80
C GLY A 95 -7.59 20.39 13.05
N ASP A 96 -7.34 19.86 11.85
CA ASP A 96 -8.32 19.16 11.03
C ASP A 96 -8.35 17.65 11.33
N VAL A 97 -9.49 17.17 11.81
CA VAL A 97 -9.69 15.76 12.22
C VAL A 97 -9.56 14.80 11.05
N GLY A 98 -9.98 15.20 9.84
CA GLY A 98 -9.88 14.36 8.64
C GLY A 98 -8.43 14.13 8.23
N THR A 99 -7.59 15.15 8.33
CA THR A 99 -6.16 15.07 8.08
C THR A 99 -5.47 14.13 9.07
N VAL A 100 -5.79 14.24 10.36
CA VAL A 100 -5.25 13.36 11.40
C VAL A 100 -5.70 11.92 11.18
N ALA A 101 -7.00 11.69 11.02
CA ALA A 101 -7.58 10.36 10.82
C ALA A 101 -7.06 9.70 9.54
N GLY A 102 -7.05 10.43 8.43
CA GLY A 102 -6.55 9.93 7.17
C GLY A 102 -5.05 9.62 7.21
N THR A 103 -4.25 10.40 7.94
CA THR A 103 -2.81 10.12 8.15
C THR A 103 -2.61 8.86 8.98
N ALA A 104 -3.41 8.67 10.04
CA ALA A 104 -3.38 7.45 10.85
C ALA A 104 -3.77 6.22 10.02
N VAL A 105 -4.91 6.27 9.31
CA VAL A 105 -5.41 5.18 8.46
C VAL A 105 -4.40 4.84 7.37
N MET A 106 -3.85 5.85 6.69
CA MET A 106 -2.83 5.66 5.67
C MET A 106 -1.60 4.95 6.26
N SER A 107 -1.07 5.47 7.36
CA SER A 107 0.16 4.95 7.98
C SER A 107 -0.02 3.51 8.45
N LEU A 108 -1.14 3.18 9.09
CA LEU A 108 -1.46 1.83 9.54
C LEU A 108 -1.66 0.86 8.37
N GLY A 109 -2.39 1.28 7.33
CA GLY A 109 -2.60 0.48 6.12
C GLY A 109 -1.29 0.15 5.41
N LEU A 110 -0.42 1.14 5.24
CA LEU A 110 0.89 0.95 4.61
C LEU A 110 1.84 0.12 5.46
N ALA A 111 1.87 0.32 6.79
CA ALA A 111 2.64 -0.52 7.69
C ALA A 111 2.19 -1.99 7.62
N PHE A 112 0.88 -2.24 7.66
CA PHE A 112 0.31 -3.57 7.49
C PHE A 112 0.67 -4.19 6.15
N ALA A 113 0.58 -3.42 5.06
CA ALA A 113 0.97 -3.86 3.72
C ALA A 113 2.46 -4.26 3.66
N ALA A 114 3.34 -3.46 4.26
CA ALA A 114 4.77 -3.77 4.28
C ALA A 114 5.07 -5.08 5.02
N VAL A 115 4.50 -5.25 6.22
CA VAL A 115 4.69 -6.47 7.02
C VAL A 115 4.18 -7.71 6.28
N THR A 116 2.95 -7.66 5.78
CA THR A 116 2.33 -8.80 5.09
C THR A 116 3.02 -9.11 3.75
N ALA A 117 3.56 -8.11 3.06
CA ALA A 117 4.38 -8.29 1.87
C ALA A 117 5.70 -9.02 2.18
N VAL A 118 6.39 -8.63 3.25
CA VAL A 118 7.62 -9.32 3.69
C VAL A 118 7.31 -10.77 4.07
N VAL A 119 6.27 -11.01 4.86
CA VAL A 119 5.83 -12.36 5.23
C VAL A 119 5.51 -13.19 3.99
N ALA A 120 4.83 -12.61 3.00
CA ALA A 120 4.51 -13.28 1.74
C ALA A 120 5.76 -13.70 0.95
N MET A 121 6.76 -12.81 0.87
CA MET A 121 8.02 -13.12 0.18
C MET A 121 8.82 -14.22 0.90
N VAL A 122 8.89 -14.17 2.23
CA VAL A 122 9.59 -15.18 3.04
C VAL A 122 8.92 -16.55 2.88
N ALA A 123 7.59 -16.62 2.99
CA ALA A 123 6.85 -17.86 2.81
C ALA A 123 7.02 -18.41 1.37
N GLY A 124 6.82 -17.57 0.35
CA GLY A 124 6.95 -17.98 -1.04
C GLY A 124 8.37 -18.44 -1.42
N ARG A 125 9.41 -17.82 -0.83
CA ARG A 125 10.79 -18.26 -1.03
C ARG A 125 11.07 -19.63 -0.42
N ARG A 126 10.49 -19.93 0.76
CA ARG A 126 10.61 -21.24 1.40
C ARG A 126 9.92 -22.33 0.58
N ASP A 127 8.72 -22.05 0.08
CA ASP A 127 7.97 -22.97 -0.76
C ASP A 127 8.67 -23.24 -2.10
N ALA A 128 9.31 -22.21 -2.68
CA ALA A 128 10.08 -22.34 -3.91
C ALA A 128 11.39 -23.13 -3.72
N ALA A 129 12.03 -23.04 -2.55
CA ALA A 129 13.26 -23.77 -2.24
C ALA A 129 13.03 -25.25 -1.87
N ALA A 130 11.78 -25.62 -1.51
CA ALA A 130 11.39 -26.98 -1.17
C ALA A 130 10.93 -27.81 -2.39
N ARG A 131 10.88 -27.20 -3.60
CA ARG A 131 10.55 -27.85 -4.87
C ARG A 131 11.81 -28.05 -5.70
#